data_AF-A0A149VCH8-F1
#
_entry.id   AF-A0A149VCH8-F1
#
_cell.length_a   1.000
_cell.length_b   1.000
_cell.length_c   1.000
_cell.angle_alpha   90.00
_cell.angle_beta   90.00
_cell.angle_gamma   90.00
#
_symmetry.space_group_name_H-M   'P 1'
#
loop_
_entity.id
_entity.type
_entity.pdbx_description
1 polymer ?
#
loop_
_entity_poly.entity_id
_entity_poly.type
_entity_poly.pdbx_seq_one_letter_code
_entity_poly.pdbx_strand_id
1 'polypeptide(L)'
;MLASVPLTWTAGFHECEEPATLDTALWMFHLKYADQTHLLQRLGVTRNLQWSARARSLKHGVSHRVPDRSMVNFLRKFQATRSETSLADLDLASLVESGGESNLHRIPDRFLKAF
;
A
#
# COMPACT_ATOMS: atom_id res chain seq x y z
N MET A 1 4.75 10.55 8.35
CA MET A 1 5.20 10.28 9.72
C MET A 1 6.32 11.24 10.05
N LEU A 2 6.29 11.86 11.23
CA LEU A 2 7.30 12.79 11.70
C LEU A 2 7.81 12.28 13.04
N ALA A 3 9.12 12.21 13.22
CA ALA A 3 9.75 11.78 14.47
C ALA A 3 10.79 12.81 14.90
N SER A 4 10.81 13.14 16.19
CA SER A 4 11.82 14.00 16.81
C SER A 4 13.05 13.22 17.30
N VAL A 5 13.01 11.88 17.20
CA VAL A 5 14.07 10.97 17.62
C VAL A 5 14.49 10.08 16.45
N PRO A 6 15.74 9.58 16.44
CA PRO A 6 16.16 8.55 15.48
C PRO A 6 15.27 7.31 15.60
N LEU A 7 14.83 6.77 14.46
CA LEU A 7 14.02 5.56 14.39
C LEU A 7 14.82 4.41 13.77
N THR A 8 14.68 3.22 14.32
CA THR A 8 15.21 1.99 13.71
C THR A 8 14.09 1.26 12.99
N TRP A 9 14.15 1.26 11.66
CA TRP A 9 13.12 0.66 10.82
C TRP A 9 13.43 -0.78 10.45
N THR A 10 12.40 -1.62 10.43
CA THR A 10 12.47 -2.91 9.74
C THR A 10 12.58 -2.70 8.22
N ALA A 11 13.08 -3.72 7.51
CA ALA A 11 13.20 -3.67 6.07
C ALA A 11 11.85 -3.37 5.41
N GLY A 12 11.78 -2.29 4.62
CA GLY A 12 10.54 -1.83 3.98
C GLY A 12 9.86 -0.65 4.68
N PHE A 13 10.38 -0.19 5.82
CA PHE A 13 9.84 0.94 6.59
C PHE A 13 8.37 0.73 6.99
N HIS A 14 8.01 -0.52 7.25
CA HIS A 14 6.63 -0.90 7.61
C HIS A 14 6.42 -0.90 9.13
N GLU A 15 7.47 -1.13 9.92
CA GLU A 15 7.40 -1.27 11.37
C GLU A 15 8.63 -0.64 12.04
N CYS A 16 8.43 -0.02 13.20
CA CYS A 16 9.47 0.38 14.14
C CYS A 16 9.04 0.02 15.58
N GLU A 17 9.98 -0.06 16.50
CA GLU A 17 9.71 -0.47 17.90
C GLU A 17 9.19 0.70 18.75
N GLU A 18 9.42 1.92 18.29
CA GLU A 18 9.05 3.13 19.00
C GLU A 18 7.52 3.31 19.02
N PRO A 19 6.95 3.71 20.17
CA PRO A 19 5.51 3.87 20.30
C PRO A 19 5.00 5.00 19.39
N ALA A 20 3.95 4.70 18.63
CA ALA A 20 3.28 5.68 17.79
C ALA A 20 2.12 6.34 18.54
N THR A 21 2.04 7.67 18.48
CA THR A 21 0.82 8.41 18.83
C THR A 21 0.03 8.66 17.54
N LEU A 22 -1.16 8.06 17.44
CA LEU A 22 -2.06 8.25 16.31
C LEU A 22 -2.99 9.42 16.62
N ASP A 23 -2.88 10.50 15.84
CA ASP A 23 -3.86 11.59 15.87
C ASP A 23 -5.03 11.23 14.94
N THR A 24 -6.19 10.97 15.53
CA THR A 24 -7.42 10.61 14.80
C THR A 24 -8.05 11.81 14.07
N ALA A 25 -7.51 13.02 14.21
CA ALA A 25 -7.86 14.16 13.37
C ALA A 25 -6.99 14.26 12.11
N LEU A 26 -5.86 13.54 12.03
CA LEU A 26 -4.91 13.59 10.92
C LEU A 26 -4.96 12.32 10.06
N TRP A 27 -5.24 12.51 8.77
CA TRP A 27 -5.42 11.41 7.83
C TRP A 27 -4.56 11.61 6.58
N MET A 28 -4.01 10.52 6.07
CA MET A 28 -3.30 10.50 4.79
C MET A 28 -3.88 9.39 3.91
N PHE A 29 -4.37 9.76 2.73
CA PHE A 29 -4.82 8.78 1.74
C PHE A 29 -3.62 8.28 0.96
N HIS A 30 -3.35 6.97 1.03
CA HIS A 30 -2.38 6.31 0.16
C HIS A 30 -3.09 5.52 -0.92
N LEU A 31 -3.11 6.05 -2.14
CA LEU A 31 -3.69 5.37 -3.29
C LEU A 31 -2.65 4.42 -3.89
N LYS A 32 -2.77 3.12 -3.58
CA LYS A 32 -1.86 2.08 -4.10
C LYS A 32 -2.55 1.29 -5.20
N TYR A 33 -1.83 1.03 -6.29
CA TYR A 33 -2.29 0.21 -7.43
C TYR A 33 -3.55 0.74 -8.15
N ALA A 34 -3.76 2.06 -8.13
CA ALA A 34 -4.91 2.68 -8.77
C ALA A 34 -4.96 2.47 -10.30
N ASP A 35 -3.81 2.23 -10.93
CA ASP A 35 -3.69 1.96 -12.35
C ASP A 35 -2.93 0.66 -12.59
N GLN A 36 -3.65 -0.37 -13.05
CA GLN A 36 -3.08 -1.67 -13.40
C GLN A 36 -2.06 -1.54 -14.54
N THR A 37 -2.33 -0.72 -15.55
CA THR A 37 -1.44 -0.53 -16.70
C THR A 37 -0.10 0.06 -16.24
N HIS A 38 -0.14 1.15 -15.49
CA HIS A 38 1.06 1.79 -14.96
C HIS A 38 1.85 0.84 -14.04
N LEU A 39 1.15 0.07 -13.19
CA LEU A 39 1.77 -0.93 -12.35
C LEU A 39 2.53 -1.98 -13.17
N LEU A 40 1.90 -2.57 -14.18
CA LEU A 40 2.51 -3.62 -15.00
C LEU A 40 3.70 -3.08 -15.82
N GLN A 41 3.61 -1.86 -16.34
CA GLN A 41 4.73 -1.17 -16.99
C GLN A 41 5.93 -1.00 -16.03
N ARG A 42 5.67 -0.54 -14.81
CA ARG A 42 6.71 -0.40 -13.77
C ARG A 42 7.33 -1.75 -13.39
N LEU A 43 6.53 -2.81 -13.27
CA LEU A 43 7.05 -4.17 -13.04
C LEU A 43 7.96 -4.60 -14.21
N GLY A 44 7.58 -4.29 -15.45
CA GLY A 44 8.41 -4.49 -16.64
C GLY A 44 9.78 -3.85 -16.50
N VAL A 45 9.85 -2.59 -16.08
CA VAL A 45 11.13 -1.88 -15.86
C VAL A 45 11.94 -2.54 -14.74
N THR A 46 11.33 -2.74 -13.58
CA THR A 46 12.03 -3.18 -12.35
C THR A 46 12.52 -4.63 -12.40
N ARG A 47 11.88 -5.50 -13.20
CA ARG A 47 12.38 -6.85 -13.52
C ARG A 47 13.68 -6.82 -14.32
N ASN A 48 13.89 -5.80 -15.14
CA ASN A 48 15.06 -5.67 -16.01
C ASN A 48 16.23 -4.90 -15.38
N LEU A 49 16.03 -4.30 -14.19
CA LEU A 49 17.11 -3.65 -13.47
C LEU A 49 18.13 -4.69 -12.96
N GLN A 50 19.40 -4.29 -12.90
CA GLN A 50 20.44 -5.10 -12.27
C GLN A 50 20.36 -4.95 -10.75
N TRP A 51 20.14 -6.06 -10.05
CA TRP A 51 20.08 -6.08 -8.59
C TRP A 51 21.38 -6.65 -8.01
N SER A 52 21.86 -6.04 -6.93
CA SER A 52 23.03 -6.56 -6.22
C SER A 52 22.80 -8.00 -5.76
N ALA A 53 23.88 -8.80 -5.70
CA ALA A 53 23.80 -10.18 -5.23
C ALA A 53 23.19 -10.26 -3.82
N ARG A 54 23.55 -9.31 -2.95
CA ARG A 54 23.00 -9.19 -1.59
C ARG A 54 21.49 -8.90 -1.58
N ALA A 55 21.01 -7.98 -2.41
CA ALA A 55 19.57 -7.70 -2.47
C ALA A 55 18.78 -8.92 -2.97
N ARG A 56 19.36 -9.70 -3.91
CA ARG A 56 18.77 -10.96 -4.37
C ARG A 56 18.74 -12.02 -3.26
N SER A 57 19.83 -12.20 -2.52
CA SER A 57 19.90 -13.19 -1.43
C SER A 57 18.94 -12.84 -0.28
N LEU A 58 18.79 -11.56 0.04
CA LEU A 58 17.87 -11.06 1.07
C LEU A 58 16.43 -10.89 0.57
N LYS A 59 16.14 -11.30 -0.67
CA LYS A 59 14.80 -11.17 -1.30
C LYS A 59 14.24 -9.74 -1.26
N HIS A 60 15.11 -8.73 -1.27
CA HIS A 60 14.68 -7.35 -1.32
C HIS A 60 14.01 -7.03 -2.66
N GLY A 61 12.92 -6.25 -2.57
CA GLY A 61 12.15 -5.80 -3.72
C GLY A 61 11.52 -6.91 -4.58
N VAL A 62 11.31 -8.12 -4.03
CA VAL A 62 10.67 -9.22 -4.76
C VAL A 62 9.25 -8.85 -5.20
N SER A 63 8.50 -8.12 -4.37
CA SER A 63 7.16 -7.59 -4.71
C SER A 63 7.17 -6.70 -5.96
N HIS A 64 8.30 -6.04 -6.26
CA HIS A 64 8.47 -5.20 -7.44
C HIS A 64 8.89 -5.98 -8.68
N ARG A 65 9.13 -7.29 -8.57
CA ARG A 65 9.60 -8.12 -9.70
C ARG A 65 8.70 -9.31 -9.97
N VAL A 66 7.51 -9.32 -9.38
CA VAL A 66 6.55 -10.40 -9.60
C VAL A 66 6.14 -10.47 -11.07
N PRO A 67 5.88 -11.67 -11.62
CA PRO A 67 5.33 -11.80 -12.96
C PRO A 67 3.97 -11.11 -13.10
N ASP A 68 3.66 -10.58 -14.29
CA ASP A 68 2.41 -9.85 -14.54
C ASP A 68 1.18 -10.69 -14.20
N ARG A 69 1.19 -11.98 -14.57
CA ARG A 69 0.09 -12.91 -14.24
C ARG A 69 -0.14 -13.00 -12.73
N SER A 70 0.92 -13.07 -11.94
CA SER A 70 0.82 -13.13 -10.47
C SER A 70 0.25 -11.83 -9.90
N MET A 71 0.69 -10.68 -10.42
CA MET A 71 0.16 -9.38 -9.99
C MET A 71 -1.31 -9.21 -10.37
N VAL A 72 -1.70 -9.55 -11.60
CA VAL A 72 -3.10 -9.48 -12.05
C VAL A 72 -4.00 -10.38 -11.19
N ASN A 73 -3.55 -11.59 -10.87
CA ASN A 73 -4.29 -12.48 -9.99
C ASN A 73 -4.40 -11.92 -8.57
N PHE A 74 -3.34 -11.30 -8.04
CA PHE A 74 -3.37 -10.61 -6.76
C PHE A 74 -4.40 -9.48 -6.76
N LEU A 75 -4.38 -8.60 -7.77
CA LEU A 75 -5.33 -7.50 -7.90
C LEU A 75 -6.78 -7.99 -7.98
N ARG A 76 -7.05 -9.06 -8.73
CA ARG A 76 -8.40 -9.65 -8.81
C ARG A 76 -8.87 -10.19 -7.46
N LYS A 77 -8.00 -10.91 -6.74
CA LYS A 77 -8.33 -11.41 -5.40
C LYS A 77 -8.58 -10.26 -4.42
N PHE A 78 -7.77 -9.22 -4.49
CA PHE A 78 -7.92 -8.03 -3.66
C PHE A 78 -9.24 -7.30 -3.98
N GLN A 79 -9.55 -7.08 -5.25
CA GLN A 79 -10.82 -6.47 -5.66
C GLN A 79 -12.04 -7.33 -5.29
N ALA A 80 -11.91 -8.65 -5.20
CA ALA A 80 -12.99 -9.54 -4.81
C ALA A 80 -13.41 -9.38 -3.34
N THR A 81 -12.56 -8.83 -2.47
CA THR A 81 -12.93 -8.55 -1.07
C THR A 81 -13.55 -7.16 -0.87
N ARG A 82 -13.75 -6.40 -1.97
CA ARG A 82 -14.30 -5.03 -1.94
C ARG A 82 -15.60 -4.95 -1.13
N SER A 83 -15.68 -3.94 -0.27
CA SER A 83 -16.92 -3.51 0.37
C SER A 83 -17.67 -2.46 -0.46
N GLU A 84 -18.99 -2.48 -0.41
CA GLU A 84 -19.87 -1.43 -0.95
C GLU A 84 -20.11 -0.28 0.05
N THR A 85 -19.53 -0.34 1.25
CA THR A 85 -19.54 0.77 2.23
C THR A 85 -18.96 2.03 1.60
N SER A 86 -19.50 3.20 1.94
CA SER A 86 -18.93 4.48 1.51
C SER A 86 -17.86 4.97 2.49
N LEU A 87 -17.00 5.90 2.05
CA LEU A 87 -16.06 6.55 2.98
C LEU A 87 -16.79 7.30 4.12
N ALA A 88 -18.01 7.78 3.87
CA ALA A 88 -18.80 8.51 4.87
C ALA A 88 -19.38 7.59 5.95
N ASP A 89 -19.61 6.32 5.62
CA ASP A 89 -20.20 5.32 6.52
C ASP A 89 -19.15 4.39 7.15
N LEU A 90 -17.87 4.57 6.79
CA LEU A 90 -16.78 3.76 7.31
C LEU A 90 -16.44 4.20 8.73
N ASP A 91 -16.45 3.27 9.69
CA ASP A 91 -15.99 3.52 11.06
C ASP A 91 -14.46 3.65 11.11
N LEU A 92 -13.99 4.83 10.72
CA LEU A 92 -12.58 5.17 10.65
C LEU A 92 -11.90 5.17 12.02
N ALA A 93 -12.62 5.52 13.08
CA ALA A 93 -12.07 5.57 14.44
C ALA A 93 -11.65 4.16 14.89
N SER A 94 -12.58 3.20 14.81
CA SER A 94 -12.29 1.80 15.16
C SER A 94 -11.18 1.19 14.29
N LEU A 95 -11.13 1.55 13.00
CA LEU A 95 -10.06 1.08 12.10
C LEU A 95 -8.68 1.61 12.51
N VAL A 96 -8.58 2.89 12.85
CA VAL A 96 -7.30 3.48 13.29
C VAL A 96 -6.88 2.93 14.65
N GLU A 97 -7.80 2.84 15.60
CA GLU A 97 -7.51 2.33 16.94
C GLU A 97 -7.06 0.86 16.91
N SER A 98 -7.62 0.06 15.99
CA SER A 98 -7.20 -1.33 15.79
C SER A 98 -5.96 -1.50 14.90
N GLY A 99 -5.47 -0.44 14.27
CA GLY A 99 -4.44 -0.52 13.23
C GLY A 99 -4.87 -1.36 12.02
N GLY A 100 -6.18 -1.45 11.77
CA GLY A 100 -6.79 -2.29 10.75
C GLY A 100 -6.79 -1.69 9.35
N GLU A 101 -7.12 -2.52 8.37
CA GLU A 101 -7.34 -2.12 6.99
C GLU A 101 -8.84 -2.24 6.65
N SER A 102 -9.34 -1.35 5.78
CA SER A 102 -10.69 -1.48 5.24
C SER A 102 -10.67 -2.11 3.84
N ASN A 103 -11.76 -2.77 3.48
CA ASN A 103 -12.00 -3.25 2.12
C ASN A 103 -12.58 -2.17 1.20
N LEU A 104 -12.38 -0.89 1.52
CA LEU A 104 -12.84 0.23 0.70
C LEU A 104 -11.91 0.39 -0.51
N HIS A 105 -12.14 -0.39 -1.56
CA HIS A 105 -11.29 -0.40 -2.76
C HIS A 105 -11.76 0.56 -3.86
N ARG A 106 -12.96 1.16 -3.71
CA ARG A 106 -13.50 2.11 -4.68
C ARG A 106 -12.94 3.50 -4.40
N ILE A 107 -12.32 4.10 -5.41
CA ILE A 107 -11.96 5.52 -5.39
C ILE A 107 -13.28 6.31 -5.25
N PRO A 108 -13.46 7.14 -4.19
CA PRO A 108 -14.69 7.91 -4.04
C PRO A 108 -14.94 8.79 -5.27
N ASP A 109 -16.19 8.85 -5.75
CA ASP A 109 -16.55 9.50 -7.01
C ASP A 109 -16.06 10.96 -7.11
N ARG A 110 -15.93 11.67 -5.98
CA ARG A 110 -15.38 13.04 -5.91
C ARG A 110 -13.97 13.14 -6.48
N PHE A 111 -13.16 12.09 -6.38
CA PHE A 111 -11.79 12.04 -6.89
C PHE A 111 -11.71 11.62 -8.36
N LEU A 112 -12.77 11.02 -8.90
CA LEU A 112 -12.83 10.63 -10.32
C LEU A 112 -13.23 11.80 -11.22
N LYS A 113 -13.92 12.82 -10.68
CA LYS A 113 -14.37 14.01 -11.42
C LYS A 113 -13.31 15.13 -11.50
N ALA A 114 -12.15 14.94 -10.86
CA ALA A 114 -11.10 15.94 -10.78
C ALA A 114 -10.07 15.86 -11.94
N PHE A 115 -10.30 14.98 -12.91
CA PHE A 115 -9.45 14.74 -14.07
C PHE A 115 -10.26 14.79 -15.37
#